data_AF-A0A957NQN8-F1
#
_entry.id   AF-A0A957NQN8-F1
#
_cell.length_a   1.000
_cell.length_b   1.000
_cell.length_c   1.000
_cell.angle_alpha   90.00
_cell.angle_beta   90.00
_cell.angle_gamma   90.00
#
_symmetry.space_group_name_H-M   'P 1'
#
loop_
_entity.id
_entity.type
_entity.pdbx_description
1 polymer ?
#
loop_
_entity_poly.entity_id
_entity_poly.type
_entity_poly.pdbx_seq_one_letter_code
_entity_poly.pdbx_strand_id
1 'polypeptide(L)'
;HASQRSERDSIVMHTAATEFPLMFPHTDATLIVRGHNHAAQVRIWQQRFIITAGAIGLHSGGLRAAQYVLLERRQSSWTFEHHLVEYDVERTLRRFTETGYLEATGVAGRLFQREIDIATLQWLPFMRLYGAAIQSGEITMERALERFQQL
;
A
#
# COMPACT_ATOMS: atom_id res chain seq x y z
N HIS A 1 9.56 -6.20 3.92
CA HIS A 1 8.56 -5.41 3.17
C HIS A 1 7.24 -5.34 3.94
N ALA A 2 6.61 -6.47 4.28
CA ALA A 2 5.40 -6.52 5.12
C ALA A 2 5.68 -6.83 6.61
N SER A 3 5.91 -8.10 6.96
CA SER A 3 6.31 -8.61 8.28
C SER A 3 7.34 -9.74 8.13
N GLN A 4 7.85 -10.32 9.23
CA GLN A 4 8.70 -11.52 9.16
C GLN A 4 7.87 -12.80 8.94
N ARG A 5 6.62 -12.80 9.42
CA ARG A 5 5.70 -13.94 9.30
C ARG A 5 5.19 -14.15 7.88
N SER A 6 4.84 -13.07 7.16
CA SER A 6 4.22 -13.16 5.85
C SER A 6 4.32 -11.87 5.05
N GLU A 7 4.57 -12.01 3.75
CA GLU A 7 4.48 -10.92 2.76
C GLU A 7 3.05 -10.45 2.49
N ARG A 8 2.05 -11.10 3.08
CA ARG A 8 0.63 -10.71 3.00
C ARG A 8 0.14 -9.98 4.26
N ASP A 9 0.99 -9.85 5.27
CA ASP A 9 0.59 -9.25 6.54
C ASP A 9 0.37 -7.75 6.41
N SER A 10 -0.86 -7.35 6.74
CA SER A 10 -1.27 -5.97 6.82
C SER A 10 -1.34 -5.51 8.26
N ILE A 11 -0.56 -4.47 8.60
CA ILE A 11 -0.72 -3.73 9.85
C ILE A 11 -1.49 -2.45 9.53
N VAL A 12 -2.69 -2.34 10.09
CA VAL A 12 -3.58 -1.18 10.02
C VAL A 12 -3.81 -0.62 11.42
N MET A 13 -4.50 0.51 11.55
CA MET A 13 -4.71 1.17 12.85
C MET A 13 -5.36 0.27 13.91
N HIS A 14 -6.25 -0.64 13.51
CA HIS A 14 -6.97 -1.54 14.41
C HIS A 14 -6.35 -2.95 14.54
N THR A 15 -5.19 -3.24 13.92
CA THR A 15 -4.50 -4.53 14.14
C THR A 15 -4.16 -4.67 15.63
N ALA A 16 -4.59 -5.74 16.29
CA ALA A 16 -4.37 -5.95 17.71
C ALA A 16 -2.88 -6.06 18.06
N ALA A 17 -2.44 -5.47 19.18
CA ALA A 17 -1.03 -5.53 19.59
C ALA A 17 -0.56 -6.96 19.92
N THR A 18 -1.50 -7.85 20.26
CA THR A 18 -1.25 -9.29 20.47
C THR A 18 -0.79 -10.02 19.21
N GLU A 19 -1.02 -9.46 18.01
CA GLU A 19 -0.54 -10.04 16.74
C GLU A 19 0.94 -9.75 16.48
N PHE A 20 1.49 -8.68 17.04
CA PHE A 20 2.85 -8.22 16.70
C PHE A 20 3.96 -9.23 17.04
N PRO A 21 3.93 -9.95 18.18
CA PRO A 21 4.90 -11.02 18.43
C PRO A 21 4.85 -12.14 17.37
N LEU A 22 3.67 -12.42 16.81
CA LEU A 22 3.50 -13.43 15.77
C LEU A 22 3.99 -12.90 14.41
N MET A 23 3.75 -11.63 14.11
CA MET A 23 4.21 -10.97 12.87
C MET A 23 5.73 -10.77 12.81
N PHE A 24 6.36 -10.63 13.98
CA PHE A 24 7.80 -10.38 14.13
C PHE A 24 8.44 -11.32 15.17
N PRO A 25 8.45 -12.64 14.93
CA PRO A 25 8.83 -13.63 15.94
C PRO A 25 10.34 -13.68 16.24
N HIS A 26 11.18 -13.07 15.41
CA HIS A 26 12.64 -13.21 15.48
C HIS A 26 13.35 -11.86 15.42
N THR A 27 12.77 -10.82 16.04
CA THR A 27 13.40 -9.49 16.08
C THR A 27 13.50 -8.96 17.50
N ASP A 28 14.67 -8.43 17.81
CA ASP A 28 14.94 -7.63 19.00
C ASP A 28 15.04 -6.14 18.69
N ALA A 29 14.73 -5.74 17.45
CA ALA A 29 14.76 -4.34 17.04
C ALA A 29 13.72 -3.53 17.83
N THR A 30 14.17 -2.39 18.36
CA THR A 30 13.29 -1.39 19.00
C THR A 30 12.57 -0.51 17.98
N LEU A 31 13.03 -0.50 16.72
CA LEU A 31 12.44 0.19 15.60
C LEU A 31 12.32 -0.76 14.40
N ILE A 32 11.10 -0.99 13.95
CA ILE A 32 10.78 -1.82 12.77
C ILE A 32 10.21 -0.89 11.70
N VAL A 33 10.87 -0.82 10.54
CA VAL A 33 10.42 0.01 9.41
C VAL A 33 9.90 -0.89 8.29
N ARG A 34 8.70 -0.60 7.80
CA ARG A 34 8.01 -1.40 6.78
C ARG A 34 7.25 -0.55 5.76
N GLY A 35 6.73 -1.20 4.72
CA GLY A 35 5.85 -0.61 3.71
C GLY A 35 4.55 -1.41 3.58
N HIS A 36 4.30 -1.92 2.37
CA HIS A 36 3.25 -2.88 2.02
C HIS A 36 1.79 -2.36 2.02
N ASN A 37 1.35 -1.63 3.05
CA ASN A 37 -0.06 -1.20 3.16
C ASN A 37 -0.35 0.15 2.50
N HIS A 38 0.70 0.84 2.02
CA HIS A 38 0.61 2.14 1.37
C HIS A 38 -0.07 3.24 2.21
N ALA A 39 -0.05 3.08 3.54
CA ALA A 39 -0.60 4.02 4.50
C ALA A 39 0.48 4.34 5.54
N ALA A 40 0.93 5.59 5.57
CA ALA A 40 1.86 6.05 6.60
C ALA A 40 1.23 5.88 7.99
N GLN A 41 1.95 5.22 8.90
CA GLN A 41 1.46 5.02 10.26
C GLN A 41 2.60 4.72 11.23
N VAL A 42 2.31 4.92 12.52
CA VAL A 42 3.15 4.45 13.63
C VAL A 42 2.30 3.60 14.56
N ARG A 43 2.79 2.40 14.89
CA ARG A 43 2.21 1.55 15.93
C ARG A 43 3.22 1.38 17.06
N ILE A 44 2.74 1.53 18.28
CA ILE A 44 3.53 1.28 19.49
C ILE A 44 3.30 -0.16 19.93
N TRP A 45 4.38 -0.89 20.18
CA TRP A 45 4.37 -2.26 20.68
C TRP A 45 5.34 -2.36 21.86
N GLN A 46 4.82 -2.30 23.09
CA GLN A 46 5.63 -2.19 24.30
C GLN A 46 6.59 -0.99 24.21
N GLN A 47 7.91 -1.20 24.27
CA GLN A 47 8.96 -0.19 24.11
C GLN A 47 9.50 -0.13 22.68
N ARG A 48 8.78 -0.70 21.70
CA ARG A 48 9.16 -0.77 20.29
C ARG A 48 8.22 0.06 19.43
N PHE A 49 8.73 0.53 18.30
CA PHE A 49 7.96 1.22 17.27
C PHE A 49 7.91 0.38 16.00
N ILE A 50 6.72 0.28 15.40
CA ILE A 50 6.54 -0.22 14.04
C ILE A 50 6.10 0.96 13.18
N ILE A 51 6.97 1.39 12.27
CA ILE A 51 6.75 2.51 11.36
C ILE A 51 6.42 1.95 9.97
N THR A 52 5.24 2.28 9.44
CA THR A 52 4.94 2.11 8.03
C THR A 52 5.26 3.42 7.31
N ALA A 53 6.15 3.39 6.32
CA ALA A 53 6.63 4.59 5.63
C ALA A 53 5.56 5.31 4.79
N GLY A 54 4.52 4.59 4.37
CA GLY A 54 3.52 5.06 3.41
C GLY A 54 3.79 4.54 2.00
N ALA A 55 3.46 5.33 0.99
CA ALA A 55 3.73 5.04 -0.41
C ALA A 55 4.06 6.32 -1.19
N ILE A 56 4.98 6.18 -2.15
CA ILE A 56 5.40 7.29 -3.04
C ILE A 56 4.52 7.40 -4.29
N GLY A 57 4.05 6.28 -4.84
CA GLY A 57 3.37 6.23 -6.14
C GLY A 57 1.97 5.63 -6.14
N LEU A 58 1.58 4.89 -5.10
CA LEU A 58 0.27 4.24 -4.99
C LEU A 58 -0.30 4.56 -3.62
N HIS A 59 -0.97 5.70 -3.51
CA HIS A 59 -1.42 6.24 -2.24
C HIS A 59 -2.68 5.56 -1.74
N SER A 60 -2.85 5.48 -0.42
CA SER A 60 -4.09 5.07 0.21
C SER A 60 -4.50 6.07 1.30
N GLY A 61 -5.80 6.20 1.55
CA GLY A 61 -6.34 7.11 2.56
C GLY A 61 -6.81 8.47 2.02
N GLY A 62 -7.06 8.57 0.70
CA GLY A 62 -7.71 9.75 0.09
C GLY A 62 -6.78 10.95 -0.16
N LEU A 63 -5.48 10.81 0.12
CA LEU A 63 -4.48 11.87 -0.09
C LEU A 63 -3.64 11.57 -1.34
N ARG A 64 -3.73 12.44 -2.35
CA ARG A 64 -2.94 12.33 -3.60
C ARG A 64 -1.54 12.96 -3.43
N ALA A 65 -0.79 12.52 -2.42
CA ALA A 65 0.54 13.04 -2.10
C ALA A 65 1.49 11.92 -1.71
N ALA A 66 2.74 11.99 -2.17
CA ALA A 66 3.79 11.03 -1.85
C ALA A 66 4.08 11.03 -0.35
N GLN A 67 4.14 9.85 0.25
CA GLN A 67 4.39 9.66 1.67
C GLN A 67 5.72 8.95 1.89
N TYR A 68 6.54 9.50 2.78
CA TYR A 68 7.75 8.85 3.27
C TYR A 68 8.00 9.22 4.72
N VAL A 69 8.98 8.56 5.32
CA VAL A 69 9.44 8.84 6.68
C VAL A 69 10.91 9.23 6.66
N LEU A 70 11.25 10.31 7.34
CA LEU A 70 12.63 10.62 7.72
C LEU A 70 12.90 9.99 9.07
N LEU A 71 14.00 9.24 9.16
CA LEU A 71 14.47 8.62 10.39
C LEU A 71 15.83 9.24 10.71
N GLU A 72 15.92 9.91 11.84
CA GLU A 72 17.18 10.48 12.32
C GLU A 72 17.62 9.72 13.57
N ARG A 73 18.89 9.29 13.59
CA ARG A 73 19.50 8.68 14.77
C ARG A 73 20.38 9.71 15.47
N ARG A 74 20.02 10.08 16.69
CA ARG A 74 20.85 10.89 17.58
C ARG A 74 21.33 10.02 18.74
N GLN A 75 22.63 9.75 18.79
CA GLN A 75 23.23 8.81 19.76
C GLN A 75 22.55 7.42 19.70
N SER A 76 21.90 7.01 20.79
CA SER A 76 21.17 5.74 20.92
C SER A 76 19.67 5.85 20.61
N SER A 77 19.17 7.04 20.31
CA SER A 77 17.74 7.30 20.12
C SER A 77 17.41 7.57 18.65
N TRP A 78 16.22 7.13 18.24
CA TRP A 78 15.65 7.44 16.93
C TRP A 78 14.53 8.46 17.08
N THR A 79 14.53 9.46 16.20
CA THR A 79 13.38 10.32 15.92
C THR A 79 12.86 10.00 14.53
N PHE A 80 11.57 10.25 14.31
CA PHE A 80 10.92 9.98 13.03
C PHE A 80 9.92 11.07 12.68
N GLU A 81 9.84 11.41 11.41
CA GLU A 81 8.92 12.40 10.86
C GLU A 81 8.31 11.86 9.56
N HIS A 82 6.98 11.76 9.50
CA HIS A 82 6.29 11.43 8.26
C HIS A 82 6.07 12.69 7.45
N HIS A 83 6.47 12.64 6.18
CA HIS A 83 6.31 13.74 5.23
C HIS A 83 5.29 13.37 4.18
N LEU A 84 4.48 14.36 3.80
CA LEU A 84 3.64 14.35 2.62
C LEU A 84 4.20 15.35 1.63
N VAL A 85 4.37 14.94 0.38
CA VAL A 85 4.86 15.80 -0.70
C VAL A 85 3.89 15.73 -1.87
N GLU A 86 3.30 16.88 -2.18
CA GLU A 86 2.47 17.05 -3.36
C GLU A 86 3.32 16.91 -4.62
N TYR A 87 2.71 16.34 -5.66
CA TYR A 87 3.33 16.20 -6.98
C TYR A 87 2.26 16.38 -8.05
N ASP A 88 2.69 16.53 -9.31
CA ASP A 88 1.77 16.67 -10.43
C ASP A 88 1.11 15.32 -10.77
N VAL A 89 0.02 15.03 -10.07
CA VAL A 89 -0.76 13.79 -10.23
C VAL A 89 -1.38 13.73 -11.62
N GLU A 90 -1.87 14.86 -12.14
CA GLU A 90 -2.48 14.91 -13.47
C GLU A 90 -1.48 14.57 -14.57
N ARG A 91 -0.24 15.05 -14.46
CA ARG A 91 0.84 14.63 -15.37
C ARG A 91 1.15 13.14 -15.23
N THR A 92 1.08 12.59 -14.02
CA THR A 92 1.26 11.15 -13.80
C THR A 92 0.15 10.35 -14.47
N LEU A 93 -1.12 10.76 -14.32
CA LEU A 93 -2.28 10.13 -14.94
C LEU A 93 -2.21 10.17 -16.47
N ARG A 94 -1.75 11.26 -17.07
CA ARG A 94 -1.53 11.33 -18.53
C ARG A 94 -0.48 10.34 -19.02
N ARG A 95 0.57 10.09 -18.25
CA ARG A 95 1.61 9.11 -18.64
C ARG A 95 1.08 7.69 -18.76
N PHE A 96 -0.02 7.33 -18.09
CA PHE A 96 -0.62 6.00 -18.26
C PHE A 96 -1.07 5.78 -19.72
N THR A 97 -1.61 6.80 -20.38
CA THR A 97 -2.04 6.72 -21.78
C THR A 97 -0.90 7.08 -22.75
N GLU A 98 -0.16 8.16 -22.49
CA GLU A 98 0.85 8.69 -23.43
C GLU A 98 2.03 7.73 -23.69
N THR A 99 2.31 6.81 -22.77
CA THR A 99 3.46 5.92 -22.85
C THR A 99 3.14 4.53 -23.40
N GLY A 100 1.87 4.24 -23.69
CA GLY A 100 1.43 2.88 -24.05
C GLY A 100 1.28 1.93 -22.84
N TYR A 101 1.35 2.45 -21.60
CA TYR A 101 1.36 1.63 -20.40
C TYR A 101 0.03 0.89 -20.19
N LEU A 102 -1.11 1.54 -20.46
CA LEU A 102 -2.43 0.90 -20.31
C LEU A 102 -2.64 -0.23 -21.32
N GLU A 103 -2.15 -0.07 -22.54
CA GLU A 103 -2.19 -1.09 -23.58
C GLU A 103 -1.34 -2.30 -23.18
N ALA A 104 -0.16 -2.05 -22.62
CA ALA A 104 0.75 -3.11 -22.18
C ALA A 104 0.26 -3.85 -20.92
N THR A 105 -0.52 -3.20 -20.05
CA THR A 105 -0.88 -3.74 -18.72
C THR A 105 -2.36 -4.07 -18.54
N GLY A 106 -3.21 -3.68 -19.48
CA GLY A 106 -4.64 -4.02 -19.49
C GLY A 106 -5.38 -3.58 -18.22
N VAL A 107 -6.15 -4.51 -17.64
CA VAL A 107 -6.99 -4.24 -16.45
C VAL A 107 -6.17 -3.80 -15.24
N ALA A 108 -5.00 -4.39 -15.02
CA ALA A 108 -4.16 -4.04 -13.88
C ALA A 108 -3.71 -2.57 -13.95
N GLY A 109 -3.27 -2.11 -15.13
CA GLY A 109 -2.90 -0.71 -15.35
C GLY A 109 -4.05 0.26 -15.09
N ARG A 110 -5.26 -0.06 -15.58
CA ARG A 110 -6.46 0.75 -15.34
C ARG A 110 -6.82 0.85 -13.86
N LEU A 111 -6.67 -0.24 -13.12
CA LEU A 111 -6.87 -0.24 -11.67
C LEU A 111 -5.84 0.66 -10.98
N PHE A 112 -4.55 0.53 -11.29
CA PHE A 112 -3.51 1.39 -10.70
C PHE A 112 -3.66 2.86 -11.08
N GLN A 113 -4.06 3.17 -12.31
CA GLN A 113 -4.38 4.54 -12.71
C GLN A 113 -5.48 5.11 -11.82
N ARG A 114 -6.56 4.35 -11.61
CA ARG A 114 -7.65 4.75 -10.71
C ARG A 114 -7.16 4.89 -9.28
N GLU A 115 -6.32 4.00 -8.76
CA GLU A 115 -5.76 4.13 -7.40
C GLU A 115 -5.03 5.46 -7.20
N ILE A 116 -4.28 5.92 -8.20
CA ILE A 116 -3.58 7.21 -8.16
C ILE A 116 -4.57 8.38 -8.24
N ASP A 117 -5.60 8.26 -9.07
CA ASP A 117 -6.62 9.28 -9.25
C ASP A 117 -7.42 9.53 -7.96
N ILE A 118 -7.91 8.47 -7.32
CA ILE A 118 -8.77 8.58 -6.13
C ILE A 118 -8.04 8.32 -4.80
N ALA A 119 -6.72 8.12 -4.82
CA ALA A 119 -5.88 7.81 -3.66
C ALA A 119 -6.44 6.68 -2.76
N THR A 120 -6.97 5.62 -3.39
CA THR A 120 -7.60 4.49 -2.72
C THR A 120 -7.22 3.19 -3.42
N LEU A 121 -6.87 2.15 -2.66
CA LEU A 121 -6.54 0.83 -3.22
C LEU A 121 -7.74 0.24 -3.98
N GLN A 122 -7.49 -0.31 -5.17
CA GLN A 122 -8.49 -0.88 -6.08
C GLN A 122 -8.08 -2.29 -6.50
N TRP A 123 -6.79 -2.54 -6.77
CA TRP A 123 -6.26 -3.83 -7.18
C TRP A 123 -6.54 -4.93 -6.15
N LEU A 124 -6.23 -4.66 -4.87
CA LEU A 124 -6.40 -5.67 -3.83
C LEU A 124 -7.88 -6.02 -3.58
N PRO A 125 -8.81 -5.06 -3.41
CA PRO A 125 -10.24 -5.35 -3.37
C PRO A 125 -10.74 -6.09 -4.62
N PHE A 126 -10.32 -5.66 -5.81
CA PHE A 126 -10.68 -6.30 -7.08
C PHE A 126 -10.28 -7.78 -7.10
N MET A 127 -9.03 -8.09 -6.75
CA MET A 127 -8.53 -9.47 -6.72
C MET A 127 -9.17 -10.31 -5.61
N ARG A 128 -9.54 -9.71 -4.47
CA ARG A 128 -10.29 -10.43 -3.43
C ARG A 128 -11.69 -10.81 -3.88
N LEU A 129 -12.37 -9.94 -4.64
CA LEU A 129 -13.72 -10.18 -5.11
C LEU A 129 -13.77 -11.13 -6.32
N TYR A 130 -12.86 -10.95 -7.29
CA TYR A 130 -12.94 -11.64 -8.58
C TYR A 130 -11.79 -12.60 -8.86
N GLY A 131 -10.70 -12.59 -8.07
CA GLY A 131 -9.47 -13.32 -8.39
C GLY A 131 -9.66 -14.82 -8.60
N ALA A 132 -10.47 -15.47 -7.74
CA ALA A 132 -10.77 -16.90 -7.88
C ALA A 132 -11.56 -17.22 -9.15
N ALA A 133 -12.60 -16.43 -9.45
CA ALA A 133 -13.44 -16.59 -10.64
C ALA A 133 -12.68 -16.29 -11.95
N ILE A 134 -11.75 -15.33 -11.92
CA ILE A 134 -10.85 -15.07 -13.04
C ILE A 134 -9.92 -16.26 -13.25
N GLN A 135 -9.36 -16.80 -12.17
CA GLN A 135 -8.44 -17.94 -12.24
C GLN A 135 -9.12 -19.22 -12.75
N SER A 136 -10.38 -19.45 -12.39
CA SER A 136 -11.17 -20.59 -12.89
C SER A 136 -11.73 -20.40 -14.30
N GLY A 137 -11.64 -19.19 -14.86
CA GLY A 137 -12.18 -18.84 -16.17
C GLY A 137 -13.69 -18.58 -16.19
N GLU A 138 -14.33 -18.49 -15.03
CA GLU A 138 -15.77 -18.19 -14.89
C GLU A 138 -16.12 -16.76 -15.36
N ILE A 139 -15.17 -15.83 -15.25
CA ILE A 139 -15.31 -14.45 -15.70
C ILE A 139 -13.99 -13.95 -16.28
N THR A 140 -14.07 -13.18 -17.38
CA THR A 140 -12.88 -12.49 -17.91
C THR A 140 -12.49 -11.34 -17.00
N MET A 141 -11.21 -10.96 -17.01
CA MET A 141 -10.70 -9.86 -16.20
C MET A 141 -11.37 -8.53 -16.57
N GLU A 142 -11.68 -8.33 -17.85
CA GLU A 142 -12.39 -7.17 -18.40
C GLU A 142 -13.82 -7.10 -17.86
N ARG A 143 -14.56 -8.21 -17.89
CA ARG A 143 -15.94 -8.24 -17.39
C ARG A 143 -16.00 -8.07 -15.87
N ALA A 144 -14.99 -8.58 -15.16
CA ALA A 144 -14.85 -8.33 -13.74
C ALA A 144 -14.62 -6.84 -13.45
N LEU A 145 -13.77 -6.15 -14.25
CA LEU A 145 -13.50 -4.72 -14.08
C LEU A 145 -14.78 -3.89 -14.25
N GLU A 146 -15.58 -4.18 -15.28
CA GLU A 146 -16.86 -3.50 -15.51
C GLU A 146 -17.80 -3.62 -14.31
N ARG A 147 -17.90 -4.82 -13.71
CA ARG A 147 -18.72 -5.04 -12.50
C ARG A 147 -18.16 -4.29 -11.30
N PHE A 148 -16.83 -4.33 -11.11
CA PHE A 148 -16.18 -3.67 -9.98
C PHE A 148 -16.38 -2.15 -9.99
N GLN A 149 -16.43 -1.54 -11.18
CA GLN A 149 -16.63 -0.09 -11.33
C GLN A 149 -18.08 0.37 -11.16
N GLN A 150 -19.04 -0.56 -11.07
CA GLN A 150 -20.47 -0.27 -10.84
C GLN A 150 -20.88 -0.36 -9.37
N LEU A 151 -19.96 -0.76 -8.49
CA LEU A 151 -20.12 -0.80 -7.03
C LEU A 151 -19.87 0.58 -6.43
#